data_AF-A0A2N0HNF3-F1
#
_entry.id   AF-A0A2N0HNF3-F1
#
_cell.length_a   1.000
_cell.length_b   1.000
_cell.length_c   1.000
_cell.angle_alpha   90.00
_cell.angle_beta   90.00
_cell.angle_gamma   90.00
#
_symmetry.space_group_name_H-M   'P 1'
#
loop_
_entity.id
_entity.type
_entity.pdbx_description
1 polymer ?
#
loop_
_entity_poly.entity_id
_entity_poly.type
_entity_poly.pdbx_seq_one_letter_code
_entity_poly.pdbx_strand_id
1 'polypeptide(L)'
;MPKIEVSLPQNGTLLLSLYRHDASPALDVALPMAELYSEGADGAARQLGKKILQTLAIWHGAAFAAPPFPAAPPDDQRPPGNFEAALILFDLSLQQQTAQHVAAIEALLRQAQADGLMAQQEDFLLETWPALRARLDAFPDA
;
A
#
# COMPACT_ATOMS: atom_id res chain seq x y z
N MET A 1 -5.63 -19.81 -11.44
CA MET A 1 -6.10 -18.41 -11.37
C MET A 1 -4.91 -17.47 -11.54
N PRO A 2 -5.05 -16.30 -12.19
CA PRO A 2 -3.97 -15.34 -12.27
C PRO A 2 -3.59 -14.81 -10.89
N LYS A 3 -2.29 -14.63 -10.63
CA LYS A 3 -1.74 -14.18 -9.36
C LYS A 3 -0.64 -13.14 -9.60
N ILE A 4 -0.61 -12.12 -8.76
CA ILE A 4 0.50 -11.17 -8.67
C ILE A 4 1.12 -11.35 -7.29
N GLU A 5 2.42 -11.64 -7.25
CA GLU A 5 3.21 -11.66 -6.02
C GLU A 5 4.14 -10.46 -6.01
N VAL A 6 4.18 -9.76 -4.88
CA VAL A 6 5.13 -8.67 -4.64
C VAL A 6 6.11 -9.19 -3.60
N SER A 7 7.40 -9.25 -3.96
CA SER A 7 8.45 -9.68 -3.05
C SER A 7 9.58 -8.65 -2.99
N LEU A 8 10.25 -8.59 -1.84
CA LEU A 8 11.40 -7.72 -1.62
C LEU A 8 12.63 -8.60 -1.36
N PRO A 9 13.28 -9.15 -2.41
CA PRO A 9 14.55 -9.83 -2.26
C PRO A 9 15.60 -8.90 -1.60
N GLN A 10 16.58 -9.49 -0.90
CA GLN A 10 17.60 -8.77 -0.11
C GLN A 10 18.57 -7.89 -0.96
N ASN A 11 18.26 -7.64 -2.22
CA ASN A 11 19.08 -6.91 -3.20
C ASN A 11 18.54 -5.51 -3.52
N GLY A 12 17.67 -4.94 -2.67
CA GLY A 12 17.16 -3.58 -2.87
C GLY A 12 16.28 -3.43 -4.11
N THR A 13 15.65 -4.51 -4.55
CA THR A 13 14.76 -4.55 -5.71
C THR A 13 13.40 -5.05 -5.26
N LEU A 14 12.34 -4.37 -5.67
CA LEU A 14 10.97 -4.89 -5.56
C LEU A 14 10.71 -5.77 -6.78
N LEU A 15 10.36 -7.02 -6.55
CA LEU A 15 10.06 -7.98 -7.61
C LEU A 15 8.56 -8.21 -7.69
N LEU A 16 7.99 -7.95 -8.87
CA LEU A 16 6.62 -8.30 -9.20
C LEU A 16 6.63 -9.59 -10.03
N SER A 17 6.16 -10.68 -9.45
CA SER A 17 6.03 -11.98 -10.14
C SER A 17 4.60 -12.19 -10.59
N LEU A 18 4.42 -12.32 -11.89
CA LEU A 18 3.13 -12.32 -12.56
C LEU A 18 2.83 -13.72 -13.11
N TYR A 19 1.84 -14.39 -12.52
CA TYR A 19 1.46 -15.75 -12.90
C TYR A 19 0.15 -15.71 -13.69
N ARG A 20 0.20 -16.12 -14.95
CA ARG A 20 -1.01 -16.43 -15.71
C ARG A 20 -1.29 -17.92 -15.58
N HIS A 21 -2.53 -18.24 -15.21
CA HIS A 21 -3.16 -19.56 -15.35
C HIS A 21 -2.17 -20.74 -15.45
N ASP A 22 -1.78 -21.29 -14.30
CA ASP A 22 -1.14 -22.60 -14.17
C ASP A 22 0.22 -22.76 -14.91
N ALA A 23 0.68 -21.69 -15.57
CA ALA A 23 1.82 -21.70 -16.47
C ALA A 23 3.04 -21.12 -15.78
N SER A 24 4.06 -21.95 -15.70
CA SER A 24 5.45 -21.55 -15.49
C SER A 24 6.09 -21.27 -16.86
N PRO A 25 6.94 -20.25 -17.01
CA PRO A 25 7.46 -19.37 -15.96
C PRO A 25 6.61 -18.11 -15.72
N ALA A 26 6.67 -17.60 -14.48
CA ALA A 26 6.16 -16.28 -14.14
C ALA A 26 6.92 -15.19 -14.91
N LEU A 27 6.22 -14.11 -15.27
CA LEU A 27 6.88 -12.90 -15.74
C LEU A 27 7.33 -12.10 -14.52
N ASP A 28 8.64 -12.00 -14.35
CA ASP A 28 9.27 -11.26 -13.27
C ASP A 28 9.64 -9.85 -13.73
N VAL A 29 9.09 -8.86 -13.04
CA VAL A 29 9.43 -7.45 -13.24
C VAL A 29 10.18 -6.95 -12.03
N ALA A 30 11.49 -6.77 -12.20
CA ALA A 30 12.38 -6.18 -11.21
C ALA A 30 12.27 -4.65 -11.24
N LEU A 31 12.01 -4.03 -10.09
CA LEU A 31 11.94 -2.59 -9.90
C LEU A 31 12.99 -2.18 -8.87
N PRO A 32 14.08 -1.52 -9.27
CA PRO A 32 15.07 -1.00 -8.34
C PRO A 32 14.40 -0.04 -7.36
N MET A 33 14.59 -0.24 -6.05
CA MET A 33 13.97 0.61 -5.04
C MET A 33 14.41 2.08 -5.18
N ALA A 34 15.65 2.32 -5.60
CA ALA A 34 16.15 3.66 -5.86
C ALA A 34 15.38 4.39 -6.98
N GLU A 35 14.99 3.66 -8.04
CA GLU A 35 14.18 4.22 -9.12
C GLU A 35 12.74 4.43 -8.67
N LEU A 36 12.20 3.48 -7.92
CA LEU A 36 10.82 3.53 -7.43
C LEU A 36 10.62 4.73 -6.47
N TYR A 37 11.57 4.98 -5.57
CA TYR A 37 11.53 6.08 -4.61
C TYR A 37 12.08 7.41 -5.14
N SER A 38 12.47 7.50 -6.41
CA SER A 38 13.04 8.73 -6.98
C SER A 38 12.11 9.95 -6.88
N GLU A 39 10.80 9.73 -6.81
CA GLU A 39 9.75 10.74 -6.66
C GLU A 39 9.10 10.73 -5.26
N GLY A 40 9.73 10.07 -4.28
CA GLY A 40 9.15 9.86 -2.95
C GLY A 40 8.14 8.71 -2.89
N ALA A 41 7.57 8.46 -1.70
CA ALA A 41 6.70 7.32 -1.44
C ALA A 41 5.40 7.34 -2.28
N ASP A 42 4.80 8.51 -2.49
CA ASP A 42 3.61 8.65 -3.31
C ASP A 42 3.88 8.36 -4.78
N GLY A 43 5.03 8.82 -5.30
CA GLY A 43 5.50 8.52 -6.65
C GLY A 43 5.75 7.02 -6.82
N ALA A 44 6.41 6.40 -5.84
CA ALA A 44 6.62 4.96 -5.77
C ALA A 44 5.30 4.17 -5.85
N ALA A 45 4.32 4.55 -5.02
CA ALA A 45 3.00 3.91 -4.99
C ALA A 45 2.26 4.04 -6.33
N ARG A 46 2.29 5.23 -6.96
CA ARG A 46 1.69 5.46 -8.29
C ARG A 46 2.36 4.62 -9.37
N GLN A 47 3.69 4.55 -9.39
CA GLN A 47 4.44 3.74 -10.36
C GLN A 47 4.13 2.25 -10.20
N LEU A 48 4.08 1.76 -8.96
CA LEU A 48 3.72 0.39 -8.65
C LEU A 48 2.29 0.06 -9.09
N GLY A 49 1.32 0.90 -8.70
CA GLY A 49 -0.08 0.75 -9.09
C GLY A 49 -0.27 0.77 -10.59
N LYS A 50 0.41 1.66 -11.31
CA LYS A 50 0.40 1.71 -12.78
C LYS A 50 0.85 0.39 -13.41
N LYS A 51 1.95 -0.20 -12.93
CA LYS A 51 2.46 -1.49 -13.46
C LYS A 51 1.52 -2.65 -13.20
N ILE A 52 0.89 -2.69 -12.02
CA ILE A 52 -0.14 -3.69 -11.69
C ILE A 52 -1.35 -3.54 -12.62
N LEU A 53 -1.89 -2.32 -12.77
CA LEU A 53 -3.04 -2.04 -13.64
C LEU A 53 -2.75 -2.37 -15.11
N GLN A 54 -1.56 -2.03 -15.61
CA GLN A 54 -1.13 -2.41 -16.96
C GLN A 54 -1.11 -3.93 -17.15
N THR A 55 -0.63 -4.67 -16.16
CA THR A 55 -0.61 -6.13 -16.20
C THR A 55 -2.03 -6.71 -16.21
N LEU A 56 -2.90 -6.22 -15.33
CA LEU A 56 -4.30 -6.65 -15.27
C LEU A 56 -5.03 -6.32 -16.58
N ALA A 57 -4.75 -5.17 -17.19
CA ALA A 57 -5.30 -4.78 -18.49
C ALA A 57 -4.86 -5.74 -19.61
N ILE A 58 -3.62 -6.21 -19.61
CA ILE A 58 -3.15 -7.23 -20.58
C ILE A 58 -3.92 -8.54 -20.42
N TRP A 59 -4.22 -8.94 -19.17
CA TRP A 59 -4.88 -10.22 -18.89
C TRP A 59 -6.39 -10.18 -19.07
N HIS A 60 -7.00 -9.05 -18.77
CA HIS A 60 -8.45 -8.88 -18.67
C HIS A 60 -8.94 -7.76 -19.58
N GLY A 61 -8.30 -7.54 -20.73
CA GLY A 61 -8.45 -6.36 -21.60
C GLY A 61 -9.87 -5.83 -21.79
N ALA A 62 -10.90 -6.66 -21.87
CA ALA A 62 -12.29 -6.20 -21.95
C ALA A 62 -12.78 -5.45 -20.69
N ALA A 63 -12.34 -5.85 -19.49
CA ALA A 63 -12.65 -5.18 -18.23
C ALA A 63 -11.89 -3.84 -18.05
N PHE A 64 -10.81 -3.64 -18.81
CA PHE A 64 -9.97 -2.43 -18.76
C PHE A 64 -10.08 -1.56 -20.02
N ALA A 65 -10.79 -2.01 -21.07
CA ALA A 65 -10.96 -1.30 -22.35
C ALA A 65 -11.81 -0.02 -22.24
N ALA A 66 -12.58 0.12 -21.17
CA ALA A 66 -13.19 1.37 -20.75
C ALA A 66 -12.73 1.63 -19.32
N PRO A 67 -11.65 2.39 -19.09
CA PRO A 67 -11.35 2.79 -17.73
C PRO A 67 -12.48 3.69 -17.23
N PRO A 68 -13.18 3.36 -16.13
CA PRO A 68 -13.77 4.40 -15.32
C PRO A 68 -12.61 4.96 -14.48
N PHE A 69 -11.58 5.48 -15.13
CA PHE A 69 -10.69 6.41 -14.45
C PHE A 69 -11.30 7.77 -14.76
N PRO A 70 -12.20 8.29 -13.89
CA PRO A 70 -12.54 9.69 -13.99
C PRO A 70 -11.24 10.49 -14.03
N ALA A 71 -11.26 11.60 -14.76
CA ALA A 71 -10.23 12.62 -14.67
C ALA A 71 -9.88 12.85 -13.18
N ALA A 72 -8.61 13.20 -12.92
CA ALA A 72 -8.07 13.41 -11.57
C ALA A 72 -9.18 13.91 -10.62
N PRO A 73 -9.44 13.18 -9.52
CA PRO A 73 -10.57 13.49 -8.67
C PRO A 73 -10.55 14.97 -8.29
N PRO A 74 -11.72 15.65 -8.22
CA PRO A 74 -11.79 16.97 -7.60
C PRO A 74 -11.13 16.91 -6.22
N ASP A 75 -10.58 18.02 -5.72
CA ASP A 75 -9.81 18.08 -4.45
C ASP A 75 -10.50 17.36 -3.27
N ASP A 76 -11.82 17.24 -3.31
CA ASP A 76 -12.69 16.54 -2.35
C ASP A 76 -12.57 14.99 -2.37
N GLN A 77 -11.86 14.42 -3.35
CA GLN A 77 -11.57 12.99 -3.52
C GLN A 77 -10.05 12.73 -3.57
N ARG A 78 -9.25 13.64 -3.01
CA ARG A 78 -7.82 13.46 -2.82
C ARG A 78 -7.57 12.11 -2.12
N PRO A 79 -6.60 11.30 -2.56
CA PRO A 79 -6.22 10.10 -1.83
C PRO A 79 -5.95 10.48 -0.37
N PRO A 80 -6.41 9.65 0.60
CA PRO A 80 -6.31 9.99 2.00
C PRO A 80 -4.86 10.31 2.35
N GLY A 81 -4.66 11.37 3.13
CA GLY A 81 -3.33 11.67 3.66
C GLY A 81 -2.80 10.48 4.48
N ASN A 82 -1.48 10.42 4.70
CA ASN A 82 -0.86 9.31 5.43
C ASN A 82 -1.54 9.03 6.79
N PHE A 83 -1.98 10.07 7.49
CA PHE A 83 -2.75 9.93 8.73
C PHE A 83 -4.14 9.30 8.53
N GLU A 84 -4.89 9.77 7.53
CA GLU A 84 -6.22 9.21 7.20
C GLU A 84 -6.12 7.75 6.73
N ALA A 85 -5.09 7.43 5.94
CA ALA A 85 -4.81 6.05 5.53
C ALA A 85 -4.48 5.14 6.72
N ALA A 86 -3.74 5.65 7.72
CA ALA A 86 -3.47 4.93 8.96
C ALA A 86 -4.76 4.64 9.74
N LEU A 87 -5.69 5.59 9.81
CA LEU A 87 -7.00 5.41 10.46
C LEU A 87 -7.86 4.37 9.74
N ILE A 88 -7.87 4.38 8.40
CA ILE A 88 -8.59 3.37 7.61
C ILE A 88 -8.06 1.96 7.90
N LEU A 89 -6.73 1.78 7.92
CA LEU A 89 -6.13 0.47 8.24
C LEU A 89 -6.36 0.07 9.69
N PHE A 90 -6.41 1.02 10.62
CA PHE A 90 -6.77 0.77 12.02
C PHE A 90 -8.21 0.24 12.12
N ASP A 91 -9.18 0.91 11.50
CA ASP A 91 -10.58 0.46 11.48
C ASP A 91 -10.72 -0.93 10.83
N LEU A 92 -9.99 -1.18 9.75
CA LEU A 92 -9.97 -2.49 9.09
C LEU A 92 -9.42 -3.58 10.00
N SER A 93 -8.35 -3.28 10.75
CA SER A 93 -7.74 -4.20 11.72
C SER A 93 -8.72 -4.55 12.85
N LEU A 94 -9.50 -3.56 13.32
CA LEU A 94 -10.54 -3.79 14.33
C LEU A 94 -11.70 -4.64 13.79
N GLN A 95 -12.18 -4.34 12.58
CA GLN A 95 -13.30 -5.07 11.96
C GLN A 95 -12.94 -6.53 11.68
N GLN A 96 -11.71 -6.78 11.22
CA GLN A 96 -11.23 -8.11 10.88
C GLN A 96 -10.58 -8.84 12.06
N GLN A 97 -10.39 -8.15 13.20
CA GLN A 97 -9.68 -8.66 14.37
C GLN A 97 -8.32 -9.27 13.97
N THR A 98 -7.49 -8.47 13.29
CA THR A 98 -6.19 -8.89 12.76
C THR A 98 -5.09 -7.91 13.14
N ALA A 99 -3.88 -8.42 13.39
CA ALA A 99 -2.68 -7.64 13.62
C ALA A 99 -1.89 -7.34 12.32
N GLN A 100 -2.32 -7.89 11.18
CA GLN A 100 -1.54 -7.88 9.94
C GLN A 100 -1.18 -6.48 9.41
N HIS A 101 -1.99 -5.46 9.75
CA HIS A 101 -1.77 -4.08 9.27
C HIS A 101 -0.96 -3.20 10.24
N VAL A 102 -0.60 -3.67 11.44
CA VAL A 102 0.06 -2.85 12.47
C VAL A 102 1.33 -2.18 11.95
N ALA A 103 2.17 -2.93 11.21
CA ALA A 103 3.40 -2.38 10.63
C ALA A 103 3.12 -1.28 9.58
N ALA A 104 2.07 -1.43 8.77
CA ALA A 104 1.68 -0.45 7.77
C ALA A 104 1.10 0.81 8.43
N ILE A 105 0.28 0.65 9.47
CA ILE A 105 -0.26 1.76 10.28
C ILE A 105 0.90 2.56 10.89
N GLU A 106 1.88 1.89 11.50
CA GLU A 106 3.03 2.54 12.12
C GLU A 106 3.88 3.32 11.09
N ALA A 107 4.09 2.76 9.91
CA ALA A 107 4.80 3.44 8.83
C ALA A 107 4.06 4.71 8.35
N LEU A 108 2.74 4.62 8.19
CA LEU A 108 1.90 5.75 7.75
C LEU A 108 1.85 6.86 8.80
N LEU A 109 1.73 6.53 10.09
CA LEU A 109 1.74 7.53 11.16
C LEU A 109 3.10 8.26 11.25
N ARG A 110 4.21 7.53 11.12
CA ARG A 110 5.55 8.15 11.09
C ARG A 110 5.74 9.06 9.87
N GLN A 111 5.23 8.65 8.71
CA GLN A 111 5.27 9.48 7.51
C GLN A 111 4.40 10.73 7.67
N ALA A 112 3.19 10.61 8.23
CA ALA A 112 2.33 11.74 8.52
C ALA A 112 2.96 12.75 9.50
N GLN A 113 3.72 12.27 10.48
CA GLN A 113 4.52 13.12 11.37
C GLN A 113 5.62 13.85 10.60
N ALA A 114 6.38 13.15 9.75
CA ALA A 114 7.44 13.74 8.94
C ALA A 114 6.92 14.81 7.96
N ASP A 115 5.70 14.63 7.44
CA ASP A 115 5.04 15.58 6.53
C ASP A 115 4.43 16.79 7.28
N GLY A 116 4.56 16.85 8.61
CA GLY A 116 3.98 17.92 9.44
C GLY A 116 2.46 17.87 9.58
N LEU A 117 1.81 16.80 9.08
CA LEU A 117 0.37 16.61 9.11
C LEU A 117 -0.15 16.25 10.50
N MET A 118 0.75 15.89 11.43
CA MET A 118 0.46 15.59 12.83
C MET A 118 0.93 16.66 13.82
N ALA A 119 1.18 17.90 13.38
CA ALA A 119 1.69 18.95 14.26
C ALA A 119 0.79 19.27 15.48
N GLN A 120 -0.51 18.95 15.41
CA GLN A 120 -1.46 19.07 16.54
C GLN A 120 -1.68 17.74 17.29
N GLN A 121 -0.94 16.69 16.92
CA GLN A 121 -1.11 15.31 17.36
C GLN A 121 0.25 14.67 17.71
N GLU A 122 1.28 15.47 18.05
CA GLU A 122 2.61 14.96 18.38
C GLU A 122 2.57 13.92 19.51
N ASP A 123 1.67 14.11 20.48
CA ASP A 123 1.46 13.18 21.60
C ASP A 123 0.75 11.89 21.17
N PHE A 124 0.08 11.85 20.02
CA PHE A 124 -0.65 10.67 19.57
C PHE A 124 0.29 9.47 19.38
N LEU A 125 1.45 9.67 18.74
CA LEU A 125 2.43 8.60 18.50
C LEU A 125 3.09 8.12 19.79
N LEU A 126 3.28 9.01 20.77
CA LEU A 126 3.99 8.72 22.01
C LEU A 126 3.08 8.16 23.10
N GLU A 127 1.83 8.64 23.20
CA GLU A 127 0.93 8.35 24.31
C GLU A 127 -0.25 7.44 23.91
N THR A 128 -0.80 7.63 22.71
CA THR A 128 -2.05 6.95 22.28
C THR A 128 -1.76 5.70 21.46
N TRP A 129 -0.86 5.81 20.48
CA TRP A 129 -0.51 4.71 19.58
C TRP A 129 0.01 3.47 20.30
N PRO A 130 0.87 3.54 21.36
CA PRO A 130 1.32 2.33 22.06
C PRO A 130 0.19 1.49 22.64
N ALA A 131 -0.84 2.14 23.20
CA ALA A 131 -2.02 1.46 23.74
C ALA A 131 -2.89 0.84 22.64
N LEU A 132 -3.08 1.55 21.52
CA LEU A 132 -3.83 1.04 20.37
C LEU A 132 -3.10 -0.12 19.71
N ARG A 133 -1.79 -0.01 19.52
CA ARG A 133 -0.92 -1.07 19.00
C ARG A 133 -1.01 -2.32 19.87
N ALA A 134 -0.85 -2.19 21.19
CA ALA A 134 -0.93 -3.34 22.11
C ALA A 134 -2.28 -4.06 22.01
N ARG A 135 -3.36 -3.32 21.73
CA ARG A 135 -4.69 -3.90 21.49
C ARG A 135 -4.78 -4.64 20.16
N LEU A 136 -4.18 -4.11 19.09
CA LEU A 136 -4.15 -4.78 17.78
C LEU A 136 -3.24 -6.02 17.81
N ASP A 137 -2.08 -5.95 18.47
CA ASP A 137 -1.14 -7.06 18.64
C ASP A 137 -1.72 -8.22 19.48
N ALA A 138 -2.82 -8.00 20.20
CA ALA A 138 -3.53 -9.04 20.94
C ALA A 138 -4.47 -9.88 20.06
N PHE A 139 -4.69 -9.49 18.80
CA PHE A 139 -5.47 -10.27 17.86
C PHE A 139 -4.66 -11.48 17.35
N PRO A 140 -5.32 -12.61 17.07
CA PRO A 140 -4.63 -13.76 16.49
C PRO A 140 -4.08 -13.42 15.10
N ASP A 141 -2.88 -13.89 14.80
CA ASP A 141 -2.36 -13.87 13.43
C ASP A 141 -3.27 -14.75 12.56
N ALA A 142 -3.87 -14.16 11.54
CA ALA A 142 -4.79 -14.82 10.61
C ALA A 142 -4.10 -15.84 9.70
#